data_AF-A0A7C7VIK3-F1
#
_entry.id   AF-A0A7C7VIK3-F1
#
_cell.length_a   1.000
_cell.length_b   1.000
_cell.length_c   1.000
_cell.angle_alpha   90.00
_cell.angle_beta   90.00
_cell.angle_gamma   90.00
#
_symmetry.space_group_name_H-M   'P 1'
#
loop_
_entity.id
_entity.type
_entity.pdbx_description
1 polymer ?
#
loop_
_entity_poly.entity_id
_entity_poly.type
_entity_poly.pdbx_seq_one_letter_code
_entity_poly.pdbx_strand_id
1 'polypeptide(L)'
;MSRKFFRTPPPFSDRSGYVTGSEKTFSVLIFFFLTAAPAYALQTHGSPEGLYVHQGAHILYFLSMLGFAYKILKSDLGKNRAWKHIAYGACLLAAWNIWAFSGHIATSLLPPDSFVTSEGHGPTALIARTANELTYYILKIDHLLCVPALFCFYLGLRLILSRMPEKPQKLPARTQQK
;
A
#
# COMPACT_ATOMS: atom_id res chain seq x y z
N MET A 1 -50.61 -14.07 50.09
CA MET A 1 -49.79 -15.09 50.79
C MET A 1 -49.16 -16.00 49.74
N SER A 2 -47.91 -15.74 49.33
CA SER A 2 -47.10 -16.75 48.61
C SER A 2 -45.62 -16.38 48.70
N ARG A 3 -44.81 -17.36 49.08
CA ARG A 3 -43.45 -17.21 49.59
C ARG A 3 -42.46 -16.94 48.46
N LYS A 4 -41.52 -16.02 48.74
CA LYS A 4 -40.30 -15.78 47.97
C LYS A 4 -39.51 -17.08 47.80
N PHE A 5 -39.15 -17.44 46.57
CA PHE A 5 -38.15 -18.46 46.29
C PHE A 5 -36.94 -17.77 45.67
N PHE A 6 -35.96 -17.42 46.51
CA PHE A 6 -34.64 -16.99 46.07
C PHE A 6 -33.93 -18.20 45.47
N ARG A 7 -33.72 -18.21 44.15
CA ARG A 7 -32.76 -19.10 43.50
C ARG A 7 -31.40 -18.43 43.54
N THR A 8 -30.45 -19.00 44.25
CA THR A 8 -29.03 -18.65 44.13
C THR A 8 -28.55 -18.97 42.71
N PRO A 9 -27.72 -18.10 42.08
CA PRO A 9 -27.09 -18.46 40.81
C PRO A 9 -26.12 -19.64 41.01
N PRO A 10 -25.93 -20.49 39.99
CA PRO A 10 -24.95 -21.57 40.08
C PRO A 10 -23.53 -20.99 40.19
N PRO A 11 -22.59 -21.74 40.80
CA PRO A 11 -21.20 -21.33 40.86
C PRO A 11 -20.63 -21.18 39.43
N PHE A 12 -19.83 -20.13 39.26
CA PHE A 12 -19.10 -19.83 38.04
C PHE A 12 -18.22 -21.03 37.68
N SER A 13 -18.69 -21.87 36.74
CA SER A 13 -17.89 -22.95 36.20
C SER A 13 -16.76 -22.33 35.39
N ASP A 14 -15.56 -22.48 35.91
CA ASP A 14 -14.28 -22.13 35.30
C ASP A 14 -14.25 -22.56 33.82
N ARG A 15 -14.21 -21.58 32.90
CA ARG A 15 -13.89 -21.82 31.49
C ARG A 15 -12.39 -21.71 31.29
N SER A 16 -11.59 -22.52 32.00
CA SER A 16 -10.18 -22.73 31.65
C SER A 16 -10.05 -23.77 30.52
N GLY A 17 -10.82 -23.59 29.45
CA GLY A 17 -10.59 -24.29 28.19
C GLY A 17 -9.57 -23.53 27.35
N TYR A 18 -8.40 -23.20 27.94
CA TYR A 18 -7.33 -22.58 27.19
C TYR A 18 -6.78 -23.62 26.20
N VAL A 19 -6.82 -23.22 24.94
CA VAL A 19 -6.37 -23.96 23.76
C VAL A 19 -4.95 -24.51 24.00
N THR A 20 -4.82 -25.78 24.38
CA THR A 20 -3.55 -26.51 24.49
C THR A 20 -2.99 -26.89 23.10
N GLY A 21 -3.08 -25.97 22.14
CA GLY A 21 -2.51 -26.06 20.80
C GLY A 21 -1.41 -25.04 20.52
N SER A 22 -1.20 -24.08 21.43
CA SER A 22 -0.30 -22.92 21.26
C SER A 22 1.18 -23.30 21.28
N GLU A 23 1.60 -24.20 22.16
CA GLU A 23 3.02 -24.52 22.38
C GLU A 23 3.66 -25.18 21.14
N LYS A 24 2.93 -26.13 20.53
CA LYS A 24 3.40 -26.85 19.34
C LYS A 24 3.37 -25.97 18.10
N THR A 25 2.34 -25.15 17.95
CA THR A 25 2.24 -24.19 16.82
C THR A 25 3.30 -23.10 16.93
N PHE A 26 3.55 -22.56 18.13
CA PHE A 26 4.60 -21.58 18.38
C PHE A 26 5.99 -22.16 18.11
N SER A 27 6.25 -23.40 18.55
CA SER A 27 7.53 -24.09 18.30
C SER A 27 7.77 -24.37 16.81
N VAL A 28 6.72 -24.78 16.08
CA VAL A 28 6.80 -24.99 14.62
C VAL A 28 7.07 -23.67 13.87
N LEU A 29 6.42 -22.58 14.29
CA LEU A 29 6.66 -21.26 13.70
C LEU A 29 8.09 -20.77 13.97
N ILE A 30 8.58 -20.91 15.20
CA ILE A 30 9.97 -20.57 15.56
C ILE A 30 10.97 -21.37 14.73
N PHE A 31 10.77 -22.69 14.61
CA PHE A 31 11.64 -23.53 13.79
C PHE A 31 11.67 -23.06 12.33
N PHE A 32 10.51 -22.75 11.74
CA PHE A 32 10.43 -22.20 10.38
C PHE A 32 11.18 -20.87 10.20
N PHE A 33 11.12 -19.97 11.19
CA PHE A 33 11.87 -18.71 11.16
C PHE A 33 13.38 -18.92 11.33
N LEU A 34 13.79 -19.88 12.16
CA LEU A 34 15.20 -20.18 12.40
C LEU A 34 15.86 -20.95 11.25
N THR A 35 15.08 -21.67 10.44
CA THR A 35 15.55 -22.37 9.24
C THR A 35 15.30 -21.59 7.95
N ALA A 36 15.02 -20.29 8.02
CA ALA A 36 14.85 -19.46 6.84
C ALA A 36 16.19 -19.34 6.10
N ALA A 37 16.36 -20.15 5.05
CA ALA A 37 17.45 -20.00 4.10
C ALA A 37 17.20 -18.77 3.21
N PRO A 38 18.25 -18.19 2.58
CA PRO A 38 18.07 -17.19 1.53
C PRO A 38 17.15 -17.76 0.45
N ALA A 39 15.90 -17.30 0.44
CA ALA A 39 15.02 -17.60 -0.66
C ALA A 39 15.55 -16.78 -1.84
N TYR A 40 16.18 -17.45 -2.81
CA TYR A 40 16.48 -16.90 -4.13
C TYR A 40 15.19 -16.61 -4.94
N ALA A 41 14.15 -16.12 -4.26
CA ALA A 41 12.86 -15.74 -4.82
C ALA A 41 12.93 -14.39 -5.55
N LEU A 42 14.02 -13.64 -5.38
CA LEU A 42 14.36 -12.56 -6.30
C LEU A 42 14.98 -13.18 -7.56
N GLN A 43 14.15 -13.44 -8.56
CA GLN A 43 14.64 -13.58 -9.92
C GLN A 43 15.13 -12.20 -10.37
N THR A 44 16.41 -11.92 -10.15
CA THR A 44 17.05 -10.72 -10.70
C THR A 44 17.15 -10.93 -12.21
N HIS A 45 16.21 -10.37 -12.96
CA HIS A 45 16.37 -10.27 -14.40
C HIS A 45 17.60 -9.41 -14.67
N GLY A 46 18.59 -9.99 -15.35
CA GLY A 46 19.77 -9.25 -15.78
C GLY A 46 19.37 -8.12 -16.72
N SER A 47 20.26 -7.13 -16.86
CA SER A 47 20.18 -6.21 -17.99
C SER A 47 20.26 -7.03 -19.29
N PRO A 48 19.39 -6.80 -20.29
CA PRO A 48 18.40 -5.72 -20.39
C PRO A 48 16.95 -6.11 -20.08
N GLU A 49 16.64 -7.40 -19.87
CA GLU A 49 15.26 -7.91 -19.78
C GLU A 49 14.46 -7.27 -18.66
N GLY A 50 15.07 -7.13 -17.47
CA GLY A 50 14.42 -6.52 -16.31
C GLY A 50 14.05 -5.06 -16.57
N LEU A 51 14.90 -4.33 -17.30
CA LEU A 51 14.63 -2.95 -17.68
C LEU A 51 13.43 -2.87 -18.63
N TYR A 52 13.35 -3.74 -19.65
CA TYR A 52 12.23 -3.73 -20.59
C TYR A 52 10.89 -4.05 -19.93
N VAL A 53 10.85 -5.08 -19.08
CA VAL A 53 9.61 -5.45 -18.38
C VAL A 53 9.20 -4.33 -17.41
N HIS A 54 10.16 -3.73 -16.71
CA HIS A 54 9.90 -2.60 -15.80
C HIS A 54 9.39 -1.36 -16.54
N GLN A 55 9.99 -1.00 -17.68
CA GLN A 55 9.47 0.09 -18.53
C GLN A 55 8.07 -0.24 -19.11
N GLY A 56 7.82 -1.50 -19.47
CA GLY A 56 6.50 -1.97 -19.88
C GLY A 56 5.46 -1.82 -18.77
N ALA A 57 5.82 -2.12 -17.52
CA ALA A 57 4.96 -1.94 -16.36
C ALA A 57 4.59 -0.47 -16.15
N HIS A 58 5.53 0.47 -16.34
CA HIS A 58 5.24 1.90 -16.32
C HIS A 58 4.19 2.28 -17.38
N ILE A 59 4.30 1.79 -18.62
CA ILE A 59 3.31 2.11 -19.67
C ILE A 59 1.93 1.62 -19.27
N LEU A 60 1.83 0.36 -18.81
CA LEU A 60 0.56 -0.22 -18.37
C LEU A 60 -0.03 0.56 -17.18
N TYR A 61 0.79 0.94 -16.21
CA TYR A 61 0.37 1.69 -15.03
C TYR A 61 -0.14 3.08 -15.41
N PHE A 62 0.57 3.80 -16.30
CA PHE A 62 0.16 5.09 -16.82
C PHE A 62 -1.23 5.04 -17.47
N LEU A 63 -1.43 4.09 -18.39
CA LEU A 63 -2.71 3.91 -19.08
C LEU A 63 -3.82 3.53 -18.11
N SER A 64 -3.52 2.68 -17.11
CA SER A 64 -4.47 2.27 -16.08
C SER A 64 -4.91 3.46 -15.22
N MET A 65 -3.97 4.31 -14.78
CA MET A 65 -4.29 5.48 -13.97
C MET A 65 -5.08 6.54 -14.75
N LEU A 66 -4.74 6.79 -16.01
CA LEU A 66 -5.52 7.69 -16.86
C LEU A 66 -6.92 7.14 -17.15
N GLY A 67 -7.03 5.87 -17.49
CA GLY A 67 -8.32 5.21 -17.71
C GLY A 67 -9.20 5.24 -16.46
N PHE A 68 -8.62 4.98 -15.29
CA PHE A 68 -9.31 5.07 -14.01
C PHE A 68 -9.80 6.48 -13.71
N ALA A 69 -8.94 7.49 -13.83
CA ALA A 69 -9.31 8.89 -13.64
C ALA A 69 -10.42 9.32 -14.61
N TYR A 70 -10.27 8.98 -15.90
CA TYR A 70 -11.25 9.27 -16.93
C TYR A 70 -12.63 8.67 -16.62
N LYS A 71 -12.68 7.39 -16.23
CA LYS A 71 -13.93 6.71 -15.85
C LYS A 71 -14.59 7.37 -14.65
N ILE A 72 -13.83 7.73 -13.61
CA ILE A 72 -14.38 8.46 -12.46
C ILE A 72 -14.99 9.79 -12.92
N LEU A 73 -14.21 10.62 -13.62
CA LEU A 73 -14.61 11.98 -14.00
C LEU A 73 -15.79 11.99 -14.97
N LYS A 74 -15.93 10.97 -15.83
CA LYS A 74 -17.03 10.87 -16.79
C LYS A 74 -18.30 10.23 -16.24
N SER A 75 -18.21 9.50 -15.12
CA SER A 75 -19.35 8.88 -14.45
C SER A 75 -20.00 9.82 -13.41
N ASP A 76 -21.14 9.41 -12.86
CA ASP A 76 -21.78 10.12 -11.74
C ASP A 76 -20.92 10.15 -10.47
N LEU A 77 -19.90 9.28 -10.35
CA LEU A 77 -18.93 9.34 -9.26
C LEU A 77 -18.19 10.68 -9.28
N GLY A 78 -17.89 11.21 -10.47
CA GLY A 78 -17.23 12.51 -10.65
C GLY A 78 -18.02 13.69 -10.07
N LYS A 79 -19.32 13.56 -9.79
CA LYS A 79 -20.10 14.59 -9.09
C LYS A 79 -19.76 14.65 -7.60
N ASN A 80 -19.30 13.56 -7.02
CA ASN A 80 -18.92 13.47 -5.62
C ASN A 80 -17.47 13.94 -5.40
N ARG A 81 -17.29 14.92 -4.51
CA ARG A 81 -15.99 15.50 -4.15
C ARG A 81 -14.96 14.44 -3.72
N ALA A 82 -15.38 13.36 -3.06
CA ALA A 82 -14.48 12.30 -2.62
C ALA A 82 -13.81 11.60 -3.81
N TRP A 83 -14.60 11.23 -4.82
CA TRP A 83 -14.13 10.59 -6.04
C TRP A 83 -13.31 11.53 -6.93
N LYS A 84 -13.58 12.85 -6.90
CA LYS A 84 -12.70 13.83 -7.57
C LYS A 84 -11.28 13.82 -7.00
N HIS A 85 -11.11 13.74 -5.68
CA HIS A 85 -9.77 13.64 -5.08
C HIS A 85 -9.06 12.35 -5.53
N ILE A 86 -9.76 11.22 -5.57
CA ILE A 86 -9.20 9.96 -6.09
C ILE A 86 -8.77 10.11 -7.55
N ALA A 87 -9.59 10.74 -8.40
CA ALA A 87 -9.25 10.97 -9.80
C ALA A 87 -8.04 11.91 -9.97
N TYR A 88 -7.94 12.99 -9.19
CA TYR A 88 -6.78 13.88 -9.21
C TYR A 88 -5.50 13.18 -8.72
N GLY A 89 -5.61 12.35 -7.67
CA GLY A 89 -4.52 11.50 -7.22
C GLY A 89 -4.06 10.53 -8.33
N ALA A 90 -4.99 9.92 -9.05
CA ALA A 90 -4.66 9.04 -10.17
C ALA A 90 -3.97 9.80 -11.32
N CYS A 91 -4.41 11.01 -11.66
CA CYS A 91 -3.71 11.85 -12.64
C CYS A 91 -2.28 12.21 -12.19
N LEU A 92 -2.09 12.53 -10.91
CA LEU A 92 -0.76 12.80 -10.35
C LEU A 92 0.14 11.56 -10.37
N LEU A 93 -0.39 10.37 -10.07
CA LEU A 93 0.36 9.10 -10.20
C LEU A 93 0.71 8.80 -11.66
N ALA A 94 -0.17 9.11 -12.62
CA ALA A 94 0.15 9.00 -14.03
C ALA A 94 1.31 9.94 -14.44
N ALA A 95 1.29 11.18 -13.96
CA ALA A 95 2.38 12.14 -14.18
C ALA A 95 3.69 11.69 -13.49
N TRP A 96 3.61 11.25 -12.23
CA TRP A 96 4.74 10.67 -11.51
C TRP A 96 5.32 9.46 -12.24
N ASN A 97 4.47 8.64 -12.86
CA ASN A 97 4.93 7.47 -13.58
C ASN A 97 5.72 7.86 -14.86
N ILE A 98 5.32 8.89 -15.60
CA ILE A 98 6.13 9.44 -16.71
C ILE A 98 7.47 9.94 -16.19
N TRP A 99 7.46 10.61 -15.04
CA TRP A 99 8.67 11.12 -14.38
C TRP A 99 9.64 9.99 -14.03
N ALA A 100 9.17 8.94 -13.36
CA ALA A 100 9.96 7.75 -13.02
C ALA A 100 10.47 7.01 -14.26
N PHE A 101 9.61 6.78 -15.26
CA PHE A 101 9.98 6.21 -16.57
C PHE A 101 11.14 6.99 -17.22
N SER A 102 11.04 8.32 -17.23
CA SER A 102 12.09 9.19 -17.77
C SER A 102 13.38 9.09 -16.96
N GLY A 103 13.30 8.97 -15.63
CA GLY A 103 14.46 8.77 -14.77
C GLY A 103 15.19 7.47 -15.06
N HIS A 104 14.46 6.40 -15.39
CA HIS A 104 15.07 5.14 -15.83
C HIS A 104 15.76 5.27 -17.18
N ILE A 105 15.16 5.96 -18.15
CA ILE A 105 15.84 6.25 -19.43
C ILE A 105 17.11 7.08 -19.19
N ALA A 106 17.02 8.13 -18.37
CA ALA A 106 18.17 8.97 -18.03
C ALA A 106 19.30 8.17 -17.36
N THR A 107 18.97 7.16 -16.56
CA THR A 107 19.96 6.24 -15.97
C THR A 107 20.75 5.51 -17.04
N SER A 108 20.08 5.00 -18.09
CA SER A 108 20.72 4.26 -19.18
C SER A 108 21.57 5.14 -20.11
N LEU A 109 21.41 6.47 -20.05
CA LEU A 109 22.18 7.43 -20.84
C LEU A 109 23.42 7.96 -20.09
N LEU A 110 23.54 7.67 -18.79
CA LEU A 110 24.65 8.13 -17.97
C LEU A 110 25.85 7.17 -18.05
N PRO A 111 27.09 7.68 -18.15
CA PRO A 111 28.28 6.84 -18.07
C PRO A 111 28.42 6.25 -16.66
N PRO A 112 28.99 5.03 -16.51
CA PRO A 112 29.22 4.42 -15.20
C PRO A 112 30.01 5.31 -14.25
N ASP A 113 30.94 6.12 -14.78
CA ASP A 113 31.83 7.02 -14.06
C ASP A 113 31.09 8.17 -13.35
N SER A 114 29.83 8.44 -13.71
CA SER A 114 28.97 9.42 -13.02
C SER A 114 28.54 8.95 -11.62
N PHE A 115 28.66 7.65 -11.35
CA PHE A 115 28.25 7.04 -10.08
C PHE A 115 29.46 6.68 -9.22
N VAL A 116 29.47 7.18 -7.97
CA VAL A 116 30.44 6.76 -6.96
C VAL A 116 29.91 5.50 -6.29
N THR A 117 30.53 4.37 -6.56
CA THR A 117 30.26 3.09 -5.88
C THR A 117 31.22 2.92 -4.70
N SER A 118 30.69 2.58 -3.53
CA SER A 118 31.50 2.09 -2.41
C SER A 118 31.60 0.57 -2.52
N GLU A 119 32.75 -0.01 -2.20
CA GLU A 119 32.99 -1.45 -2.34
C GLU A 119 31.82 -2.30 -1.77
N GLY A 120 31.21 -3.11 -2.64
CA GLY A 120 30.10 -4.01 -2.30
C GLY A 120 28.71 -3.37 -2.16
N HIS A 121 28.58 -2.05 -2.34
CA HIS A 121 27.31 -1.34 -2.22
C HIS A 121 26.93 -0.68 -3.55
N GLY A 122 25.62 -0.51 -3.78
CA GLY A 122 25.11 0.21 -4.95
C GLY A 122 25.59 1.67 -5.01
N PRO A 123 25.22 2.41 -6.06
CA PRO A 123 25.62 3.82 -6.24
C PRO A 123 25.32 4.64 -4.99
N THR A 124 26.36 5.19 -4.36
CA THR A 124 26.25 5.91 -3.08
C THR A 124 26.14 7.42 -3.30
N ALA A 125 26.72 7.93 -4.39
CA ALA A 125 26.59 9.33 -4.79
C ALA A 125 26.61 9.49 -6.32
N LEU A 126 25.99 10.57 -6.80
CA LEU A 126 26.07 11.04 -8.18
C LEU A 126 26.87 12.35 -8.19
N ILE A 127 27.86 12.46 -9.06
CA ILE A 127 28.60 13.72 -9.26
C ILE A 127 27.97 14.45 -10.44
N ALA A 128 27.17 15.49 -10.18
CA ALA A 128 26.55 16.28 -11.23
C ALA A 128 27.55 17.28 -11.84
N ARG A 129 28.09 16.96 -13.02
CA ARG A 129 29.00 17.79 -13.83
C ARG A 129 28.33 18.30 -15.11
N THR A 130 27.30 17.60 -15.57
CA THR A 130 26.62 17.80 -16.85
C THR A 130 25.12 18.01 -16.67
N ALA A 131 24.46 18.57 -17.69
CA ALA A 131 23.01 18.74 -17.69
C ALA A 131 22.25 17.41 -17.61
N ASN A 132 22.82 16.32 -18.14
CA ASN A 132 22.23 14.99 -18.09
C ASN A 132 22.23 14.42 -16.66
N GLU A 133 23.33 14.58 -15.91
CA GLU A 133 23.41 14.16 -14.50
C GLU A 133 22.46 14.99 -13.63
N LEU A 134 22.36 16.29 -13.88
CA LEU A 134 21.38 17.15 -13.20
C LEU A 134 19.95 16.72 -13.51
N THR A 135 19.64 16.40 -14.77
CA THR A 135 18.32 15.90 -15.18
C THR A 135 17.99 14.59 -14.49
N TYR A 136 18.92 13.63 -14.48
CA TYR A 136 18.77 12.38 -13.72
C TYR A 136 18.53 12.64 -12.23
N TYR A 137 19.29 13.55 -11.62
CA TYR A 137 19.14 13.89 -10.21
C TYR A 137 17.75 14.46 -9.90
N ILE A 138 17.27 15.39 -10.73
CA ILE A 138 15.92 15.94 -10.60
C ILE A 138 14.87 14.83 -10.77
N LEU A 139 15.01 13.97 -11.79
CA LEU A 139 14.10 12.87 -12.05
C LEU A 139 14.07 11.83 -10.92
N LYS A 140 15.13 11.74 -10.10
CA LYS A 140 15.17 10.91 -8.88
C LYS A 140 14.41 11.49 -7.69
N ILE A 141 13.92 12.73 -7.76
CA ILE A 141 13.08 13.32 -6.71
C ILE A 141 11.63 12.80 -6.84
N ASP A 142 11.45 11.51 -6.58
CA ASP A 142 10.17 10.80 -6.78
C ASP A 142 9.03 11.35 -5.91
N HIS A 143 9.37 11.91 -4.75
CA HIS A 143 8.39 12.37 -3.75
C HIS A 143 7.56 13.57 -4.22
N LEU A 144 8.06 14.36 -5.19
CA LEU A 144 7.45 15.62 -5.60
C LEU A 144 6.02 15.43 -6.14
N LEU A 145 5.77 14.36 -6.88
CA LEU A 145 4.45 14.02 -7.43
C LEU A 145 3.77 12.88 -6.67
N CYS A 146 4.54 11.91 -6.18
CA CYS A 146 3.98 10.75 -5.47
C CYS A 146 3.30 11.15 -4.15
N VAL A 147 3.90 12.02 -3.34
CA VAL A 147 3.35 12.41 -2.03
C VAL A 147 2.03 13.19 -2.18
N PRO A 148 1.93 14.24 -3.03
CA PRO A 148 0.66 14.90 -3.28
C PRO A 148 -0.42 13.96 -3.82
N ALA A 149 -0.04 12.99 -4.66
CA ALA A 149 -0.97 12.00 -5.18
C ALA A 149 -1.57 11.14 -4.06
N LEU A 150 -0.73 10.58 -3.19
CA LEU A 150 -1.16 9.80 -2.03
C LEU A 150 -2.02 10.63 -1.08
N PHE A 151 -1.69 11.92 -0.90
CA PHE A 151 -2.52 12.84 -0.11
C PHE A 151 -3.92 13.01 -0.72
N CYS A 152 -4.04 13.15 -2.04
CA CYS A 152 -5.34 13.17 -2.71
C CYS A 152 -6.12 11.87 -2.50
N PHE A 153 -5.49 10.70 -2.60
CA PHE A 153 -6.13 9.42 -2.29
C PHE A 153 -6.61 9.37 -0.84
N TYR A 154 -5.79 9.79 0.11
CA TYR A 154 -6.15 9.87 1.53
C TYR A 154 -7.39 10.74 1.75
N LEU A 155 -7.43 11.95 1.17
CA LEU A 155 -8.59 12.84 1.26
C LEU A 155 -9.85 12.21 0.67
N GLY A 156 -9.72 11.55 -0.49
CA GLY A 156 -10.82 10.85 -1.14
C GLY A 156 -11.39 9.72 -0.28
N LEU A 157 -10.52 8.86 0.25
CA LEU A 157 -10.90 7.75 1.12
C LEU A 157 -11.53 8.24 2.43
N ARG A 158 -10.95 9.27 3.05
CA ARG A 158 -11.49 9.88 4.28
C ARG A 158 -12.91 10.41 4.07
N LEU A 159 -13.18 11.06 2.94
CA LEU A 159 -14.51 11.58 2.60
C LEU A 159 -15.52 10.47 2.28
N ILE A 160 -15.08 9.33 1.73
CA ILE A 160 -15.92 8.15 1.54
C ILE A 160 -16.30 7.56 2.90
N LEU A 161 -15.32 7.36 3.78
CA LEU A 161 -15.53 6.79 5.11
C LEU A 161 -16.44 7.65 5.99
N SER A 162 -16.29 8.98 5.94
CA SER A 162 -17.15 9.90 6.71
C SER A 162 -18.62 9.90 6.29
N ARG A 163 -18.94 9.27 5.15
CA ARG A 163 -20.31 9.18 4.61
C ARG A 163 -20.90 7.78 4.71
N MET A 164 -20.14 6.81 5.21
CA MET A 164 -20.69 5.48 5.48
C MET A 164 -21.60 5.54 6.70
N PRO A 165 -22.80 4.92 6.66
CA PRO A 165 -23.65 4.84 7.84
C PRO A 165 -22.91 4.09 8.96
N GLU A 166 -23.05 4.59 10.19
CA GLU A 166 -22.53 3.88 11.36
C GLU A 166 -23.11 2.46 11.42
N LYS A 167 -22.28 1.50 11.82
CA LYS A 167 -22.69 0.11 12.01
C LYS A 167 -23.93 0.10 12.92
N PRO A 168 -25.06 -0.51 12.53
CA PRO A 168 -26.29 -0.42 13.30
C PRO A 168 -26.03 -0.85 14.74
N GLN A 169 -26.23 0.08 15.67
CA GLN A 169 -26.14 -0.15 17.10
C GLN A 169 -27.09 -1.31 17.41
N LYS A 170 -26.58 -2.38 18.04
CA LYS A 170 -27.40 -3.55 18.41
C LYS A 170 -28.63 -3.04 19.16
N LEU A 171 -29.82 -3.18 18.56
CA LEU A 171 -31.07 -2.78 19.22
C LEU A 171 -31.13 -3.46 20.60
N PRO A 172 -31.42 -2.73 21.68
CA PRO A 172 -31.66 -3.37 22.96
C PRO A 172 -32.83 -4.35 22.81
N ALA A 173 -32.63 -5.57 23.31
CA ALA A 173 -33.61 -6.65 23.22
C ALA A 173 -34.96 -6.16 23.74
N ARG A 174 -35.95 -6.06 22.83
CA ARG A 174 -37.30 -5.63 23.14
C ARG A 174 -37.86 -6.57 24.20
N THR A 175 -37.91 -6.12 25.46
CA THR A 175 -38.55 -6.85 26.54
C THR A 175 -40.02 -6.99 26.17
N GLN A 176 -40.46 -8.20 25.83
CA GLN A 176 -41.86 -8.48 25.63
C GLN A 176 -42.56 -8.42 26.99
N GLN A 177 -43.29 -7.34 27.24
CA GLN A 177 -44.30 -7.32 28.29
C GLN A 177 -45.49 -8.14 27.78
N LYS A 178 -45.71 -9.27 28.47
CA LYS A 178 -46.95 -10.05 28.45
C LYS A 178 -48.01 -9.36 29.29
#